data_AF-A0A530Y934-F1
#
_entry.id   AF-A0A530Y934-F1
#
_cell.length_a   1.000
_cell.length_b   1.000
_cell.length_c   1.000
_cell.angle_alpha   90.00
_cell.angle_beta   90.00
_cell.angle_gamma   90.00
#
_symmetry.space_group_name_H-M   'P 1'
#
loop_
_entity.id
_entity.type
_entity.pdbx_description
1 polymer ?
#
loop_
_entity_poly.entity_id
_entity_poly.type
_entity_poly.pdbx_seq_one_letter_code
_entity_poly.pdbx_strand_id
1 'polypeptide(L)'
;MSKRAKVNGGRLEFLPPQIPTRVERPPEDEGWVHEANLDGYRTQIIIDNGGVRLYSKNGRDWTTKYWPIALAVDLPCRTATLDGEVIVPGEQGASDCPALEAAIWN
;
A
#
# COMPACT_ATOMS: atom_id res chain seq x y z
N MET A 1 21.20 16.83 -17.66
CA MET A 1 19.79 16.48 -17.38
C MET A 1 19.35 15.42 -18.37
N SER A 2 19.30 14.15 -17.95
CA SER A 2 18.99 13.03 -18.85
C SER A 2 17.49 12.97 -19.11
N LYS A 3 17.08 13.15 -20.38
CA LYS A 3 15.71 12.90 -20.84
C LYS A 3 15.45 11.40 -20.75
N ARG A 4 14.80 10.95 -19.67
CA ARG A 4 14.31 9.56 -19.56
C ARG A 4 13.25 9.32 -20.64
N ALA A 5 13.47 8.32 -21.47
CA ALA A 5 12.57 7.93 -22.55
C ALA A 5 11.16 7.61 -22.02
N LYS A 6 10.12 8.01 -22.75
CA LYS A 6 8.73 7.66 -22.44
C LYS A 6 8.44 6.21 -22.86
N VAL A 7 8.55 5.24 -21.95
CA VAL A 7 7.93 3.91 -22.10
C VAL A 7 6.39 4.06 -22.10
N ASN A 8 5.73 3.77 -23.21
CA ASN A 8 4.26 3.62 -23.25
C ASN A 8 3.85 2.36 -22.47
N GLY A 9 3.94 2.42 -21.13
CA GLY A 9 3.33 1.43 -20.25
C GLY A 9 1.81 1.63 -20.27
N GLY A 10 1.06 0.59 -20.60
CA GLY A 10 -0.39 0.60 -20.44
C GLY A 10 -0.79 0.84 -18.97
N ARG A 11 -2.08 0.85 -18.71
CA ARG A 11 -2.59 0.92 -17.33
C ARG A 11 -2.13 -0.32 -16.58
N LEU A 12 -1.54 -0.12 -15.40
CA LEU A 12 -1.28 -1.22 -14.47
C LEU A 12 -2.60 -1.68 -13.86
N GLU A 13 -2.70 -2.97 -13.59
CA GLU A 13 -3.89 -3.60 -13.02
C GLU A 13 -3.68 -3.98 -11.56
N PHE A 14 -4.79 -4.14 -10.84
CA PHE A 14 -4.76 -4.65 -9.48
C PHE A 14 -4.18 -6.07 -9.44
N LEU A 15 -3.22 -6.29 -8.55
CA LEU A 15 -2.62 -7.59 -8.28
C LEU A 15 -3.17 -8.12 -6.95
N PRO A 16 -3.84 -9.29 -6.90
CA PRO A 16 -4.24 -9.88 -5.63
C PRO A 16 -3.05 -10.06 -4.69
N PRO A 17 -3.16 -9.65 -3.41
CA PRO A 17 -2.04 -9.68 -2.48
C PRO A 17 -1.64 -11.11 -2.12
N GLN A 18 -0.35 -11.32 -1.89
CA GLN A 18 0.16 -12.57 -1.34
C GLN A 18 -0.28 -12.71 0.13
N ILE A 19 -0.87 -13.86 0.46
CA ILE A 19 -1.35 -14.16 1.81
C ILE A 19 -0.24 -14.86 2.59
N PRO A 20 0.15 -14.35 3.78
CA PRO A 20 1.17 -15.00 4.58
C PRO A 20 0.68 -16.33 5.13
N THR A 21 1.57 -17.32 5.18
CA THR A 21 1.31 -18.58 5.87
C THR A 21 1.38 -18.36 7.37
N ARG A 22 0.32 -18.72 8.10
CA ARG A 22 0.30 -18.64 9.55
C ARG A 22 1.20 -19.72 10.15
N VAL A 23 2.12 -19.29 11.01
CA VAL A 23 3.05 -20.15 11.77
C VAL A 23 2.98 -19.78 13.25
N GLU A 24 3.43 -20.67 14.13
CA GLU A 24 3.44 -20.42 15.58
C GLU A 24 4.56 -19.46 16.00
N ARG A 25 5.70 -19.51 15.31
CA ARG A 25 6.86 -18.67 15.57
C ARG A 25 7.46 -18.18 14.26
N PRO A 26 7.99 -16.94 14.20
CA PRO A 26 8.76 -16.49 13.04
C PRO A 26 9.94 -17.43 12.79
N PRO A 27 10.27 -17.74 11.52
CA PRO A 27 11.47 -18.50 11.19
C PRO A 27 12.73 -17.71 11.58
N GLU A 28 13.80 -18.42 11.98
CA GLU A 28 15.02 -17.80 12.54
C GLU A 28 16.23 -17.84 11.57
N ASP A 29 16.10 -18.51 10.42
CA ASP A 29 17.21 -18.68 9.48
C ASP A 29 17.60 -17.37 8.76
N GLU A 30 18.87 -17.24 8.36
CA GLU A 30 19.43 -16.02 7.73
C GLU A 30 18.77 -15.60 6.39
N GLY A 31 17.96 -16.48 5.80
CA GLY A 31 17.21 -16.20 4.57
C GLY A 31 15.97 -15.32 4.77
N TRP A 32 15.64 -14.93 6.01
CA TRP A 32 14.41 -14.22 6.33
C TRP A 32 14.65 -12.74 6.65
N VAL A 33 13.72 -11.91 6.17
CA VAL A 33 13.57 -10.52 6.62
C VAL A 33 12.31 -10.45 7.47
N HIS A 34 12.37 -9.71 8.57
CA HIS A 34 11.24 -9.50 9.48
C HIS A 34 10.73 -8.07 9.36
N GLU A 35 9.42 -7.95 9.15
CA GLU A 35 8.71 -6.68 9.15
C GLU A 35 7.69 -6.66 10.31
N ALA A 36 7.39 -5.47 10.83
CA ALA A 36 6.36 -5.33 11.83
C ALA A 36 4.99 -5.69 11.23
N ASN A 37 4.24 -6.54 11.93
CA ASN A 37 2.84 -6.78 11.57
C ASN A 37 1.99 -5.61 12.06
N LEU A 38 1.44 -4.85 11.13
CA LEU A 38 0.58 -3.69 11.42
C LEU A 38 -0.89 -4.10 11.32
N ASP A 39 -1.70 -3.64 12.27
CA ASP A 39 -3.15 -3.85 12.26
C ASP A 39 -3.82 -2.67 11.55
N GLY A 40 -4.13 -2.84 10.27
CA GLY A 40 -4.74 -1.79 9.46
C GLY A 40 -5.56 -2.33 8.29
N TYR A 41 -5.63 -1.55 7.22
CA TYR A 41 -6.25 -1.95 5.96
C TYR A 41 -5.20 -2.11 4.86
N ARG A 42 -4.89 -3.37 4.51
CA ARG A 42 -4.02 -3.70 3.38
C ARG A 42 -4.48 -3.03 2.10
N THR A 43 -3.55 -2.31 1.49
CA THR A 43 -3.79 -1.38 0.40
C THR A 43 -2.70 -1.51 -0.65
N GLN A 44 -3.12 -1.66 -1.91
CA GLN A 44 -2.23 -1.61 -3.04
C GLN A 44 -2.25 -0.21 -3.67
N ILE A 45 -1.08 0.40 -3.83
CA ILE A 45 -0.91 1.67 -4.52
C ILE A 45 -0.38 1.40 -5.92
N ILE A 46 -1.09 1.87 -6.93
CA ILE A 46 -0.69 1.81 -8.33
C ILE A 46 -0.34 3.22 -8.81
N ILE A 47 0.87 3.39 -9.30
CA ILE A 47 1.37 4.61 -9.93
C ILE A 47 1.59 4.29 -11.40
N ASP A 48 0.90 4.98 -12.31
CA ASP A 48 1.16 4.86 -13.75
C ASP A 48 0.80 6.12 -14.54
N ASN A 49 0.73 5.99 -15.87
CA ASN A 49 0.41 7.10 -16.79
C ASN A 49 -0.95 7.77 -16.54
N GLY A 50 -1.87 7.12 -15.81
CA GLY A 50 -3.14 7.71 -15.42
C GLY A 50 -3.21 8.02 -13.91
N GLY A 51 -2.07 8.28 -13.27
CA GLY A 51 -1.98 8.80 -11.91
C GLY A 51 -1.85 7.73 -10.82
N VAL A 52 -2.12 8.15 -9.58
CA VAL A 52 -2.09 7.30 -8.39
C VAL A 52 -3.48 6.73 -8.15
N ARG A 53 -3.57 5.42 -7.94
CA ARG A 53 -4.79 4.70 -7.56
C ARG A 53 -4.52 3.83 -6.35
N LEU A 54 -5.49 3.72 -5.45
CA LEU A 54 -5.37 2.90 -4.25
C LEU A 54 -6.49 1.87 -4.22
N TYR A 55 -6.12 0.62 -4.04
CA TYR A 55 -7.05 -0.51 -4.00
C TYR A 55 -7.00 -1.18 -2.64
N SER A 56 -8.15 -1.54 -2.08
CA SER A 56 -8.19 -2.40 -0.90
C SER A 56 -7.68 -3.81 -1.21
N LYS A 57 -7.43 -4.62 -0.17
CA LYS A 57 -7.10 -6.06 -0.27
C LYS A 57 -7.93 -6.84 -1.30
N ASN A 58 -9.20 -6.47 -1.48
CA ASN A 58 -10.15 -7.17 -2.35
C ASN A 58 -10.33 -6.48 -3.72
N GLY A 59 -9.44 -5.55 -4.09
CA GLY A 59 -9.45 -4.89 -5.40
C GLY A 59 -10.50 -3.79 -5.55
N ARG A 60 -11.09 -3.29 -4.46
CA ARG A 60 -12.02 -2.15 -4.52
C ARG A 60 -11.22 -0.85 -4.65
N ASP A 61 -11.55 -0.03 -5.64
CA ASP A 61 -10.93 1.29 -5.80
C ASP A 61 -11.35 2.22 -4.65
N TRP A 62 -10.38 2.54 -3.80
CA TRP A 62 -10.51 3.41 -2.63
C TRP A 62 -9.76 4.72 -2.82
N THR A 63 -9.36 5.08 -4.04
CA THR A 63 -8.59 6.29 -4.34
C THR A 63 -9.28 7.56 -3.79
N THR A 64 -10.61 7.65 -3.90
CA THR A 64 -11.36 8.80 -3.35
C THR A 64 -11.47 8.76 -1.83
N LYS A 65 -11.61 7.58 -1.22
CA LYS A 65 -11.62 7.41 0.24
C LYS A 65 -10.27 7.77 0.85
N TYR A 66 -9.19 7.42 0.15
CA TYR A 66 -7.81 7.68 0.53
C TYR A 66 -7.24 8.91 -0.17
N TRP A 67 -8.06 9.91 -0.53
CA TRP A 67 -7.59 11.07 -1.29
C TRP A 67 -6.36 11.77 -0.67
N PRO A 68 -6.18 11.89 0.66
CA PRO A 68 -4.98 12.51 1.21
C PRO A 68 -3.72 11.70 0.89
N ILE A 69 -3.83 10.36 0.95
CA ILE A 69 -2.73 9.45 0.62
C ILE A 69 -2.44 9.51 -0.88
N ALA A 70 -3.47 9.51 -1.73
CA ALA A 70 -3.31 9.63 -3.18
C ALA A 70 -2.53 10.89 -3.60
N LEU A 71 -2.77 12.01 -2.91
CA LEU A 71 -2.05 13.27 -3.15
C LEU A 71 -0.63 13.28 -2.57
N ALA A 72 -0.39 12.54 -1.49
CA ALA A 72 0.92 12.49 -0.82
C ALA A 72 1.93 11.55 -1.51
N VAL A 73 1.47 10.65 -2.39
CA VAL A 73 2.33 9.73 -3.13
C VAL A 73 3.16 10.50 -4.16
N ASP A 74 4.41 10.79 -3.81
CA ASP A 74 5.42 11.40 -4.67
C ASP A 74 6.71 10.55 -4.66
N LEU A 75 6.70 9.47 -5.45
CA LEU A 75 7.85 8.57 -5.58
C LEU A 75 8.60 8.85 -6.89
N PRO A 76 9.94 8.83 -6.89
CA PRO A 76 10.77 9.08 -8.08
C PRO A 76 10.78 7.89 -9.06
N CYS A 77 9.60 7.47 -9.51
CA CYS A 77 9.35 6.33 -10.38
C CYS A 77 8.49 6.73 -11.58
N ARG A 78 8.49 5.88 -12.62
CA ARG A 78 7.60 6.06 -13.78
C ARG A 78 6.27 5.34 -13.56
N THR A 79 6.38 4.09 -13.12
CA THR A 79 5.28 3.17 -12.87
C THR A 79 5.67 2.31 -11.69
N ALA A 80 4.74 2.04 -10.77
CA ALA A 80 4.98 1.17 -9.64
C ALA A 80 3.67 0.54 -9.15
N THR A 81 3.78 -0.65 -8.58
CA THR A 81 2.74 -1.26 -7.75
C THR A 81 3.37 -1.51 -6.38
N LEU A 82 2.77 -0.97 -5.33
CA LEU A 82 3.22 -1.10 -3.95
C LEU A 82 2.14 -1.83 -3.16
N ASP A 83 2.54 -2.76 -2.32
CA ASP A 83 1.68 -3.43 -1.34
C ASP A 83 2.10 -2.98 0.05
N GLY A 84 1.14 -2.68 0.91
CA GLY A 84 1.40 -2.18 2.25
C GLY A 84 0.13 -2.02 3.07
N GLU A 85 0.29 -1.52 4.28
CA GLU A 85 -0.80 -1.36 5.24
C GLU A 85 -1.09 0.12 5.46
N VAL A 86 -2.36 0.54 5.30
CA VAL A 86 -2.81 1.87 5.74
C VAL A 86 -3.21 1.75 7.20
N ILE A 87 -2.63 2.60 8.04
CA ILE A 87 -2.89 2.68 9.48
C ILE A 87 -3.21 4.11 9.91
N VAL A 88 -3.86 4.25 11.05
CA VAL A 88 -3.78 5.47 11.86
C VAL A 88 -2.79 5.19 12.99
N PRO A 89 -1.67 5.93 13.10
CA PRO A 89 -0.74 5.76 14.20
C PRO A 89 -1.35 6.34 15.48
N GLY A 90 -1.40 5.54 16.55
CA GLY A 90 -1.70 5.99 17.90
C GLY A 90 -0.53 6.72 18.55
N GLU A 91 -0.69 7.17 19.80
CA GLU A 91 0.28 8.03 20.50
C GLU A 91 1.69 7.44 20.60
N GLN A 92 1.82 6.11 20.64
CA GLN A 92 3.09 5.41 20.75
C GLN A 92 3.55 4.77 19.43
N GLY A 93 2.90 5.13 18.30
CA GLY A 93 3.21 4.61 16.96
C GLY A 93 2.62 3.24 16.64
N ALA A 94 1.96 2.59 17.60
CA ALA A 94 1.15 1.40 17.34
C ALA A 94 -0.09 1.75 16.49
N SER A 95 -0.65 0.79 15.79
CA SER A 95 -1.85 1.02 14.95
C SER A 95 -3.11 1.22 15.80
N ASP A 96 -3.94 2.20 15.45
CA ASP A 96 -5.25 2.47 16.06
C ASP A 96 -6.37 2.10 15.08
N CYS A 97 -6.85 0.85 15.18
CA CYS A 97 -7.89 0.34 14.29
C CYS A 97 -9.24 1.08 14.42
N PRO A 98 -9.77 1.38 15.63
CA PRO A 98 -10.98 2.17 15.76
C PRO A 98 -10.88 3.55 15.11
N ALA A 99 -9.74 4.24 15.26
CA ALA A 99 -9.53 5.53 14.61
C ALA A 99 -9.46 5.41 13.08
N LEU A 100 -8.82 4.36 12.56
CA LEU A 100 -8.81 4.07 11.13
C LEU A 100 -10.23 3.81 10.60
N GLU A 101 -11.02 2.99 11.29
CA GLU A 101 -12.42 2.74 10.93
C GLU A 101 -13.21 4.04 10.87
N ALA A 102 -13.12 4.87 11.89
CA ALA A 102 -13.79 6.17 11.93
C ALA A 102 -13.35 7.10 10.79
N ALA A 103 -12.05 7.09 10.42
CA ALA A 103 -11.53 7.93 9.34
C ALA A 103 -12.02 7.49 7.94
N ILE A 104 -12.33 6.21 7.73
CA ILE A 104 -12.70 5.66 6.41
C ILE A 104 -14.22 5.61 6.18
N TRP A 105 -15.00 5.55 7.26
CA TRP A 105 -16.44 5.37 7.22
C TRP A 105 -17.26 6.60 7.61
N ASN A 106 -16.64 7.67 8.13
CA ASN A 106 -17.25 9.01 8.16
C ASN A 106 -17.38 9.62 6.77
#